data_AF-A0A645JRR5-F1
#
_entry.id   AF-A0A645JRR5-F1
#
_cell.length_a   1.000
_cell.length_b   1.000
_cell.length_c   1.000
_cell.angle_alpha   90.00
_cell.angle_beta   90.00
_cell.angle_gamma   90.00
#
_symmetry.space_group_name_H-M   'P 1'
#
loop_
_entity.id
_entity.type
_entity.pdbx_description
1 polymer ?
#
loop_
_entity_poly.entity_id
_entity_poly.type
_entity_poly.pdbx_seq_one_letter_code
_entity_poly.pdbx_strand_id
1 'polypeptide(L)' 'MENDGSMTQQDRENITRLLSWDGTSEEEENKLGRIGIRNVNRRLKILYGGEFGLTIEEIAPGCILARITLPLTKPVA' A
#
# COMPACT_ATOMS: atom_id res chain seq x y z
N MET A 1 -0.45 -14.87 4.52
CA MET A 1 -1.80 -14.61 5.06
C MET A 1 -2.73 -14.59 3.86
N GLU A 2 -3.56 -15.60 3.71
CA GLU A 2 -4.64 -15.59 2.71
C GLU A 2 -5.91 -15.13 3.43
N ASN A 3 -6.59 -14.14 2.86
CA ASN A 3 -7.90 -13.69 3.29
C ASN A 3 -8.87 -14.07 2.17
N ASP A 4 -9.76 -14.99 2.48
CA ASP A 4 -10.83 -15.58 1.66
C ASP A 4 -11.99 -14.59 1.37
N GLY A 5 -11.79 -13.31 1.67
CA GLY A 5 -12.68 -12.22 1.26
C GLY A 5 -12.37 -11.77 -0.15
N SER A 6 -13.29 -12.03 -1.09
CA SER A 6 -13.31 -11.37 -2.38
C SER A 6 -13.18 -9.85 -2.20
N MET A 7 -12.26 -9.22 -2.91
CA MET A 7 -12.08 -7.78 -2.80
C MET A 7 -13.28 -7.07 -3.44
N THR A 8 -14.00 -6.28 -2.64
CA THR A 8 -15.11 -5.48 -3.18
C THR A 8 -14.56 -4.32 -4.01
N GLN A 9 -15.42 -3.70 -4.84
CA GLN A 9 -15.04 -2.49 -5.56
C GLN A 9 -14.61 -1.37 -4.59
N GLN A 10 -15.29 -1.26 -3.45
CA GLN A 10 -14.93 -0.31 -2.41
C GLN A 10 -13.56 -0.61 -1.80
N ASP A 11 -13.19 -1.88 -1.63
CA ASP A 11 -11.86 -2.26 -1.16
C ASP A 11 -10.77 -1.87 -2.17
N ARG A 12 -11.00 -2.09 -3.47
CA ARG A 12 -10.09 -1.66 -4.55
C ARG A 12 -9.83 -0.16 -4.51
N GLU A 13 -10.89 0.62 -4.40
CA GLU A 13 -10.82 2.09 -4.32
C GLU A 13 -10.08 2.55 -3.07
N ASN A 14 -10.38 1.93 -1.92
CA ASN A 14 -9.69 2.22 -0.66
C ASN A 14 -8.19 1.90 -0.74
N ILE A 15 -7.82 0.75 -1.28
CA ILE A 15 -6.42 0.35 -1.47
C ILE A 15 -5.71 1.34 -2.39
N THR A 16 -6.33 1.68 -3.51
CA THR A 16 -5.78 2.64 -4.48
C THR A 16 -5.53 3.99 -3.82
N ARG A 17 -6.50 4.50 -3.05
CA ARG A 17 -6.36 5.76 -2.31
C ARG A 17 -5.21 5.70 -1.30
N LEU A 18 -5.10 4.62 -0.53
CA LEU A 18 -4.05 4.45 0.49
C LEU A 18 -2.64 4.33 -0.13
N LEU A 19 -2.51 3.73 -1.31
CA LEU A 19 -1.22 3.57 -1.99
C LEU A 19 -0.78 4.83 -2.78
N SER A 20 -1.74 5.63 -3.24
CA SER A 20 -1.49 6.87 -3.99
C SER A 20 -1.30 8.10 -3.10
N TRP A 21 -1.52 7.99 -1.79
CA TRP A 21 -1.40 9.13 -0.87
C TRP A 21 0.02 9.68 -0.78
N ASP A 22 0.16 10.98 -1.06
CA ASP A 22 1.41 11.73 -1.05
C ASP A 22 1.68 12.47 0.28
N GLY A 23 0.70 12.49 1.18
CA GLY A 23 0.81 13.12 2.49
C GLY A 23 0.21 14.50 2.66
N THR A 24 -0.49 15.02 1.67
CA THR A 24 -1.07 16.37 1.70
C THR A 24 -2.40 16.49 2.46
N SER A 25 -2.95 15.40 3.01
CA SER A 25 -4.24 15.42 3.74
C SER A 25 -4.26 14.39 4.88
N GLU A 26 -3.83 14.79 6.09
CA GLU A 26 -3.81 13.91 7.27
C GLU A 26 -5.14 13.87 8.04
N GLU A 27 -5.94 14.94 7.98
CA GLU A 27 -7.09 15.13 8.87
C GLU A 27 -8.30 14.23 8.55
N GLU A 28 -8.61 14.00 7.27
CA GLU A 28 -9.77 13.18 6.88
C GLU A 28 -9.49 11.68 6.91
N GLU A 29 -8.24 11.26 6.67
CA GLU A 29 -7.91 9.82 6.55
C GLU A 29 -7.56 9.15 7.87
N ASN A 30 -7.08 9.90 8.87
CA ASN A 30 -6.78 9.35 10.20
C ASN A 30 -8.03 8.80 10.91
N LYS A 31 -9.24 9.26 10.54
CA LYS A 31 -10.52 8.75 11.07
C LYS A 31 -10.84 7.30 10.69
N LEU A 32 -10.24 6.76 9.64
CA LEU A 32 -10.58 5.43 9.12
C LEU A 32 -9.76 4.29 9.74
N GLY A 33 -8.76 4.56 10.59
CA GLY A 33 -7.93 3.51 11.20
C GLY A 33 -7.00 2.76 10.21
N ARG A 34 -6.97 3.18 8.94
CA ARG A 34 -6.24 2.52 7.83
C ARG A 34 -4.77 2.95 7.72
N ILE A 35 -4.15 3.23 8.87
CA ILE A 35 -2.80 3.81 8.97
C ILE A 35 -1.71 2.83 8.48
N GLY A 36 -1.94 1.52 8.59
CA GLY A 36 -0.95 0.47 8.30
C GLY A 36 -0.41 0.47 6.86
N ILE A 37 -1.25 0.17 5.88
CA ILE A 37 -0.85 0.03 4.45
C ILE A 37 -0.19 1.31 3.93
N ARG A 38 -0.79 2.45 4.27
CA ARG A 38 -0.34 3.78 3.89
C ARG A 38 1.04 4.10 4.46
N ASN A 39 1.24 3.85 5.75
CA ASN A 39 2.52 4.10 6.42
C ASN A 39 3.62 3.19 5.85
N VAL A 40 3.31 1.92 5.59
CA VAL A 40 4.24 0.98 4.94
C VAL A 40 4.66 1.52 3.57
N ASN A 41 3.72 1.84 2.67
CA ASN A 41 4.06 2.32 1.34
C ASN A 41 4.84 3.66 1.38
N ARG A 42 4.42 4.60 2.23
CA ARG A 42 5.10 5.89 2.44
C ARG A 42 6.54 5.69 2.91
N ARG A 43 6.75 4.87 3.94
CA ARG A 43 8.09 4.64 4.50
C ARG A 43 9.01 3.96 3.50
N LEU A 44 8.49 3.02 2.71
CA LEU A 44 9.27 2.39 1.65
C LEU A 44 9.74 3.43 0.62
N LYS A 45 8.85 4.31 0.17
CA LYS A 45 9.19 5.38 -0.77
C LYS A 45 10.19 6.39 -0.19
N ILE A 46 10.03 6.77 1.08
CA ILE A 46 10.95 7.70 1.78
C ILE A 46 12.34 7.07 1.95
N LEU A 47 12.42 5.81 2.35
CA LEU A 47 13.68 5.15 2.69
C LEU A 47 14.45 4.66 1.46
N TYR A 48 13.75 4.29 0.40
CA TYR A 48 14.36 3.59 -0.73
C TYR A 48 14.16 4.29 -2.08
N GLY A 49 13.25 5.26 -2.19
CA GLY A 49 12.92 5.97 -3.43
C GLY A 49 11.56 5.58 -4.02
N GLY A 50 11.06 6.39 -4.95
CA GLY A 50 9.69 6.27 -5.49
C GLY A 50 9.40 4.98 -6.28
N GLU A 51 10.44 4.27 -6.73
CA GLU A 51 10.35 2.98 -7.44
C GLU A 51 10.07 1.80 -6.49
N PHE A 52 10.22 2.00 -5.18
CA PHE A 52 10.01 0.99 -4.15
C PHE A 52 8.72 1.25 -3.38
N GLY A 53 8.09 0.19 -2.88
CA GLY A 53 6.77 0.34 -2.28
C GLY A 53 6.05 -0.96 -1.99
N LEU A 54 4.78 -0.81 -1.63
CA LEU A 54 3.82 -1.88 -1.43
C LEU A 54 2.79 -1.83 -2.57
N THR A 55 2.52 -2.96 -3.20
CA THR A 55 1.38 -3.14 -4.11
C THR A 55 0.42 -4.18 -3.54
N ILE A 56 -0.87 -4.00 -3.79
CA ILE A 56 -1.92 -4.96 -3.43
C ILE A 56 -2.80 -5.13 -4.67
N GLU A 57 -2.86 -6.34 -5.19
CA GLU A 57 -3.51 -6.68 -6.45
C GLU A 57 -4.28 -8.01 -6.32
N GLU A 58 -5.38 -8.16 -7.08
CA GLU A 58 -6.07 -9.45 -7.20
C GLU A 58 -5.54 -10.18 -8.42
N ILE A 59 -4.84 -11.29 -8.18
CA ILE A 59 -4.17 -12.05 -9.25
C ILE A 59 -5.04 -13.15 -9.85
N ALA A 60 -6.11 -13.53 -9.14
CA ALA A 60 -7.15 -14.44 -9.57
C ALA A 60 -8.41 -14.17 -8.72
N PRO A 61 -9.62 -14.59 -9.14
CA PRO A 61 -10.83 -14.36 -8.37
C PRO A 61 -10.71 -14.82 -6.91
N GLY A 62 -10.83 -13.88 -5.96
CA GLY A 62 -10.69 -14.14 -4.53
C GLY A 62 -9.25 -14.36 -4.05
N CYS A 63 -8.24 -14.18 -4.90
CA CYS A 63 -6.84 -14.34 -4.57
C CYS A 63 -6.13 -12.98 -4.57
N ILE A 64 -5.88 -12.45 -3.37
CA ILE A 64 -5.26 -11.15 -3.16
C ILE A 64 -3.78 -11.32 -2.85
N LEU A 65 -2.93 -10.64 -3.63
CA LEU A 65 -1.49 -10.62 -3.45
C LEU A 65 -1.04 -9.24 -2.96
N ALA A 66 -0.39 -9.22 -1.79
CA ALA A 66 0.37 -8.07 -1.32
C ALA A 66 1.86 -8.29 -1.61
N ARG A 67 2.51 -7.33 -2.27
CA ARG A 67 3.91 -7.41 -2.68
C ARG A 67 4.68 -6.19 -2.20
N ILE A 68 5.82 -6.43 -1.55
CA ILE A 68 6.76 -5.38 -1.15
C ILE A 68 7.98 -5.44 -2.07
N THR A 69 8.29 -4.32 -2.72
CA THR A 69 9.47 -4.16 -3.58
C THR A 69 10.54 -3.37 -2.83
N LEU A 70 11.72 -3.96 -2.67
CA LEU A 70 12.88 -3.39 -1.97
C LEU A 70 14.13 -3.43 -2.86
N PRO A 71 15.09 -2.51 -2.66
CA PRO A 71 16.37 -2.61 -3.33
C PRO A 71 17.21 -3.75 -2.74
N LEU A 72 18.01 -4.41 -3.58
CA LEU A 72 18.97 -5.46 -3.16
C LEU A 72 20.05 -4.92 -2.22
N THR A 73 20.38 -3.63 -2.35
CA THR A 73 21.34 -2.92 -1.52
C THR A 73 20.73 -1.58 -1.11
N LYS A 74 20.91 -1.17 0.14
CA LYS A 74 20.43 0.14 0.58
C LYS A 74 21.08 1.24 -0.27
N PRO A 75 20.31 2.14 -0.89
CA PRO A 75 20.90 3.26 -1.62
C PRO A 75 21.75 4.08 -0.66
N VAL A 76 22.99 4.38 -1.09
CA VAL A 76 23.87 5.32 -0.38
C VAL A 76 23.28 6.71 -0.64
N ALA A 77 22.95 7.41 0.43
CA ALA A 77 22.40 8.77 0.39
C ALA A 77 23.38 9.77 -0.22
#